data_AF-A0A139IDU4-F1
#
_entry.id   AF-A0A139IDU4-F1
#
_cell.length_a   1.000
_cell.length_b   1.000
_cell.length_c   1.000
_cell.angle_alpha   90.00
_cell.angle_beta   90.00
_cell.angle_gamma   90.00
#
_symmetry.space_group_name_H-M   'P 1'
#
loop_
_entity.id
_entity.type
_entity.pdbx_description
1 polymer ?
#
loop_
_entity_poly.entity_id
_entity_poly.type
_entity_poly.pdbx_seq_one_letter_code
_entity_poly.pdbx_strand_id
1 'polypeptide(L)'
;MASANPLNVYTGNDSFKKYFDPESAPPLPLVELPPHLNPYYDDGVRIYAKMMSCHPAKNVKSMPAMNLLQKEVDPEKTKTIVEYSSGSTVISMSMVARVFHGITDSHAYLSNKTSEAKLRLMQFFGLKLTLFGGPSQPEPLDERGGIQNARLQAQRSESVINPNQYENDANWQSHVKWTGPQILRQLPQISIICAGMGTSGTMTGLGTFFKESKPSVFRLGVCTAAGDRVPGPRSYALLAPIEFPWKQAVDHVEHVGSFDSFSLSLQLCRNGLLCGPSSGFNLQGLFNLLEKRKQQSTLTRLRSDDDLVHAVFLCCDLPYQYLGEYFDKLGKEAFPPITNEYLAKVDKYRYDEAWELSPYAVLPLQDELVLDLRRLADFRYFHLPSSLHIPLDSLDSSSPSPFFAPEVLSSQWTELECLFSQSFLRSQLAGRKLLCFCYDGDTARVATSVLRAKGFEASSVKGGFRALIEAHPSLSGLKEAAEGNNHSVVLNNTEKRAGSPVVATTEKRADSLMDESSDRALTDSDDSDEKTEGFLESDLE
;
A
#
# COMPACT_ATOMS: atom_id res chain seq x y z
N MET A 1 -33.41 26.85 -2.64
CA MET A 1 -32.74 25.52 -2.65
C MET A 1 -31.82 25.50 -3.86
N ALA A 2 -30.62 24.91 -3.78
CA ALA A 2 -29.80 24.72 -4.98
C ALA A 2 -30.56 23.86 -6.00
N SER A 3 -30.38 24.13 -7.29
CA SER A 3 -30.90 23.26 -8.35
C SER A 3 -30.33 21.86 -8.16
N ALA A 4 -31.17 20.84 -8.05
CA ALA A 4 -30.69 19.47 -8.01
C ALA A 4 -29.84 19.19 -9.25
N ASN A 5 -28.71 18.49 -9.07
CA ASN A 5 -27.85 18.02 -10.15
C ASN A 5 -28.01 16.49 -10.34
N PRO A 6 -29.17 16.00 -10.79
CA PRO A 6 -29.43 14.55 -10.90
C PRO A 6 -28.57 13.88 -11.97
N LEU A 7 -28.10 14.64 -12.97
CA LEU A 7 -27.19 14.14 -14.00
C LEU A 7 -25.74 14.05 -13.53
N ASN A 8 -25.40 14.66 -12.37
CA ASN A 8 -24.05 14.72 -11.81
C ASN A 8 -23.00 15.29 -12.79
N VAL A 9 -23.40 16.31 -13.57
CA VAL A 9 -22.55 17.00 -14.55
C VAL A 9 -22.20 18.39 -14.03
N TYR A 10 -20.95 18.83 -14.23
CA TYR A 10 -20.45 20.14 -13.76
C TYR A 10 -19.84 20.90 -14.94
N THR A 11 -20.36 22.09 -15.25
CA THR A 11 -19.96 22.89 -16.41
C THR A 11 -19.63 24.34 -16.04
N GLY A 12 -18.86 25.00 -16.91
CA GLY A 12 -18.43 26.39 -16.75
C GLY A 12 -17.08 26.55 -16.05
N ASN A 13 -16.63 27.81 -15.93
CA ASN A 13 -15.32 28.18 -15.39
C ASN A 13 -15.15 27.84 -13.91
N ASP A 14 -16.25 27.62 -13.19
CA ASP A 14 -16.34 27.24 -11.77
C ASP A 14 -16.72 25.76 -11.58
N SER A 15 -16.74 24.95 -12.64
CA SER A 15 -17.09 23.52 -12.62
C SER A 15 -16.35 22.72 -11.54
N PHE A 16 -15.06 22.97 -11.33
CA PHE A 16 -14.28 22.32 -10.27
C PHE A 16 -14.70 22.76 -8.86
N LYS A 17 -15.10 24.04 -8.66
CA LYS A 17 -15.65 24.49 -7.37
C LYS A 17 -16.99 23.81 -7.09
N LYS A 18 -17.89 23.77 -8.08
CA LYS A 18 -19.17 23.05 -8.01
C LYS A 18 -19.02 21.55 -7.76
N TYR A 19 -17.98 20.91 -8.30
CA TYR A 19 -17.71 19.48 -8.07
C TYR A 19 -17.27 19.19 -6.62
N PHE A 20 -16.57 20.11 -5.97
CA PHE A 20 -16.19 19.99 -4.55
C PHE A 20 -17.28 20.44 -3.57
N ASP A 21 -18.13 21.38 -3.97
CA ASP A 21 -19.22 21.90 -3.14
C ASP A 21 -20.31 20.84 -2.85
N PRO A 22 -20.51 20.43 -1.57
CA PRO A 22 -21.55 19.48 -1.18
C PRO A 22 -22.99 19.98 -1.39
N GLU A 23 -23.20 21.26 -1.68
CA GLU A 23 -24.52 21.84 -1.97
C GLU A 23 -24.85 21.81 -3.48
N SER A 24 -23.83 21.73 -4.33
CA SER A 24 -23.92 21.59 -5.80
C SER A 24 -23.94 20.13 -6.28
N ALA A 25 -23.50 19.20 -5.44
CA ALA A 25 -23.42 17.77 -5.75
C ALA A 25 -24.66 16.97 -5.29
N PRO A 26 -25.00 15.84 -5.95
CA PRO A 26 -25.95 14.88 -5.38
C PRO A 26 -25.42 14.29 -4.06
N PRO A 27 -26.28 13.85 -3.12
CA PRO A 27 -25.85 13.24 -1.87
C PRO A 27 -24.92 12.03 -2.10
N LEU A 28 -23.85 11.92 -1.31
CA LEU A 28 -22.92 10.79 -1.45
C LEU A 28 -23.64 9.45 -1.20
N PRO A 29 -23.23 8.35 -1.87
CA PRO A 29 -23.89 7.05 -1.73
C PRO A 29 -24.02 6.59 -0.27
N LEU A 30 -25.17 6.01 0.02
CA LEU A 30 -25.49 5.30 1.24
C LEU A 30 -25.88 3.89 0.82
N VAL A 31 -25.06 2.90 1.15
CA VAL A 31 -25.11 1.55 0.55
C VAL A 31 -25.44 0.53 1.63
N GLU A 32 -26.54 -0.21 1.48
CA GLU A 32 -26.87 -1.29 2.41
C GLU A 32 -25.88 -2.46 2.27
N LEU A 33 -25.44 -3.01 3.40
CA LEU A 33 -24.64 -4.23 3.43
C LEU A 33 -25.56 -5.44 3.18
N PRO A 34 -25.26 -6.28 2.17
CA PRO A 34 -26.02 -7.50 1.91
C PRO A 34 -25.88 -8.50 3.08
N PRO A 35 -26.78 -9.50 3.20
CA PRO A 35 -26.79 -10.44 4.32
C PRO A 35 -25.44 -11.11 4.61
N HIS A 36 -24.67 -11.47 3.57
CA HIS A 36 -23.35 -12.11 3.74
C HIS A 36 -22.25 -11.18 4.30
N LEU A 37 -22.52 -9.87 4.45
CA LEU A 37 -21.67 -8.88 5.12
C LEU A 37 -22.33 -8.27 6.37
N ASN A 38 -23.56 -8.69 6.71
CA ASN A 38 -24.34 -8.20 7.83
C ASN A 38 -24.82 -9.39 8.69
N PRO A 39 -24.06 -9.78 9.74
CA PRO A 39 -24.42 -10.93 10.59
C PRO A 39 -25.68 -10.71 11.44
N TYR A 40 -26.27 -9.51 11.41
CA TYR A 40 -27.50 -9.13 12.12
C TYR A 40 -28.70 -8.94 11.18
N TYR A 41 -28.59 -9.34 9.90
CA TYR A 41 -29.65 -9.13 8.91
C TYR A 41 -30.98 -9.79 9.32
N ASP A 42 -30.91 -11.01 9.85
CA ASP A 42 -32.07 -11.80 10.29
C ASP A 42 -32.61 -11.38 11.67
N ASP A 43 -31.83 -10.63 12.46
CA ASP A 43 -32.30 -9.97 13.69
C ASP A 43 -33.15 -8.70 13.41
N GLY A 44 -33.37 -8.38 12.12
CA GLY A 44 -34.06 -7.17 11.68
C GLY A 44 -33.17 -5.92 11.62
N VAL A 45 -31.84 -6.08 11.53
CA VAL A 45 -30.90 -4.96 11.42
C VAL A 45 -30.51 -4.71 9.95
N ARG A 46 -30.58 -3.45 9.53
CA ARG A 46 -30.14 -2.97 8.21
C ARG A 46 -28.96 -2.03 8.41
N ILE A 47 -27.80 -2.40 7.88
CA ILE A 47 -26.53 -1.67 8.08
C ILE A 47 -26.15 -0.97 6.79
N TYR A 48 -25.91 0.33 6.84
CA TYR A 48 -25.62 1.18 5.68
C TYR A 48 -24.23 1.82 5.79
N ALA A 49 -23.42 1.65 4.74
CA ALA A 49 -22.15 2.32 4.54
C ALA A 49 -22.37 3.71 3.91
N LYS A 50 -22.05 4.79 4.64
CA LYS A 50 -22.03 6.14 4.08
C LYS A 50 -20.68 6.41 3.42
N MET A 51 -20.66 6.45 2.09
CA MET A 51 -19.43 6.45 1.28
C MET A 51 -18.79 7.84 1.17
N MET A 52 -18.13 8.30 2.25
CA MET A 52 -17.39 9.57 2.26
C MET A 52 -16.15 9.54 1.35
N SER A 53 -15.67 8.34 0.99
CA SER A 53 -14.67 8.12 -0.07
C SER A 53 -15.15 8.50 -1.48
N CYS A 54 -16.46 8.78 -1.68
CA CYS A 54 -16.98 9.28 -2.97
C CYS A 54 -16.76 10.78 -3.19
N HIS A 55 -16.34 11.56 -2.17
CA HIS A 55 -15.92 12.95 -2.37
C HIS A 55 -14.81 13.11 -3.44
N PRO A 56 -14.62 14.30 -4.03
CA PRO A 56 -13.54 14.55 -4.99
C PRO A 56 -12.13 14.23 -4.47
N ALA A 57 -11.80 14.62 -3.23
CA ALA A 57 -10.53 14.26 -2.58
C ALA A 57 -10.52 12.82 -2.00
N LYS A 58 -11.53 12.01 -2.34
CA LYS A 58 -11.69 10.59 -1.99
C LYS A 58 -11.66 10.25 -0.49
N ASN A 59 -11.99 11.21 0.37
CA ASN A 59 -12.07 11.01 1.81
C ASN A 59 -12.97 12.02 2.54
N VAL A 60 -13.37 11.66 3.77
CA VAL A 60 -14.25 12.40 4.69
C VAL A 60 -13.75 13.79 5.07
N LYS A 61 -12.43 14.06 5.00
CA LYS A 61 -11.86 15.38 5.36
C LYS A 61 -12.10 16.45 4.29
N SER A 62 -12.69 16.10 3.15
CA SER A 62 -13.13 17.06 2.12
C SER A 62 -14.05 18.15 2.68
N MET A 63 -15.06 17.76 3.48
CA MET A 63 -16.01 18.70 4.10
C MET A 63 -15.33 19.59 5.15
N PRO A 64 -14.64 19.07 6.19
CA PRO A 64 -13.84 19.89 7.11
C PRO A 64 -12.85 20.82 6.41
N ALA A 65 -12.08 20.33 5.44
CA ALA A 65 -11.11 21.15 4.71
C ALA A 65 -11.77 22.33 3.98
N MET A 66 -12.93 22.14 3.37
CA MET A 66 -13.67 23.21 2.72
C MET A 66 -14.21 24.23 3.71
N ASN A 67 -14.83 23.80 4.81
CA ASN A 67 -15.39 24.72 5.80
C ASN A 67 -14.31 25.48 6.59
N LEU A 68 -13.17 24.83 6.87
CA LEU A 68 -11.99 25.46 7.48
C LEU A 68 -11.43 26.55 6.57
N LEU A 69 -11.08 26.22 5.32
CA LEU A 69 -10.48 27.19 4.41
C LEU A 69 -11.47 28.32 4.02
N GLN A 70 -12.77 28.04 3.96
CA GLN A 70 -13.79 29.08 3.74
C GLN A 70 -13.84 30.14 4.85
N LYS A 71 -13.44 29.81 6.10
CA LYS A 71 -13.39 30.77 7.21
C LYS A 71 -12.02 31.42 7.40
N GLU A 72 -10.94 30.66 7.21
CA GLU A 72 -9.58 31.09 7.57
C GLU A 72 -8.82 31.78 6.41
N VAL A 73 -9.23 31.59 5.16
CA VAL A 73 -8.53 32.20 4.01
C VAL A 73 -8.97 33.64 3.80
N ASP A 74 -8.04 34.57 3.97
CA ASP A 74 -8.12 35.94 3.45
C ASP A 74 -7.70 35.92 1.96
N PRO A 75 -8.59 36.23 1.00
CA PRO A 75 -8.27 36.18 -0.44
C PRO A 75 -7.19 37.18 -0.90
N GLU A 76 -6.93 38.24 -0.14
CA GLU A 76 -5.93 39.26 -0.47
C GLU A 76 -4.56 38.94 0.16
N LYS A 77 -4.55 38.32 1.34
CA LYS A 77 -3.33 38.06 2.12
C LYS A 77 -2.82 36.62 2.05
N THR A 78 -3.69 35.62 2.14
CA THR A 78 -3.28 34.23 2.34
C THR A 78 -2.65 33.65 1.07
N LYS A 79 -1.42 33.17 1.19
CA LYS A 79 -0.61 32.57 0.10
C LYS A 79 -0.19 31.13 0.39
N THR A 80 -0.16 30.75 1.67
CA THR A 80 0.34 29.43 2.11
C THR A 80 -0.58 28.85 3.18
N ILE A 81 -0.81 27.54 3.11
CA ILE A 81 -1.48 26.76 4.16
C ILE A 81 -0.48 25.81 4.80
N VAL A 82 -0.42 25.78 6.13
CA VAL A 82 0.39 24.85 6.92
C VAL A 82 -0.54 24.05 7.83
N GLU A 83 -0.48 22.73 7.81
CA GLU A 83 -1.29 21.87 8.70
C GLU A 83 -0.50 20.66 9.17
N TYR A 84 -0.64 20.29 10.45
CA TYR A 84 -0.15 19.01 10.93
C TYR A 84 -1.19 17.90 10.69
N SER A 85 -0.87 16.89 9.89
CA SER A 85 -1.84 15.83 9.57
C SER A 85 -1.20 14.47 9.27
N SER A 86 -1.93 13.41 9.61
CA SER A 86 -1.61 12.03 9.19
C SER A 86 -1.92 11.74 7.72
N GLY A 87 -2.36 12.74 6.94
CA GLY A 87 -2.43 12.72 5.47
C GLY A 87 -3.74 13.26 4.91
N SER A 88 -4.87 12.64 5.25
CA SER A 88 -6.15 12.89 4.55
C SER A 88 -6.65 14.35 4.69
N THR A 89 -6.41 15.01 5.84
CA THR A 89 -6.79 16.41 6.04
C THR A 89 -5.97 17.35 5.13
N VAL A 90 -4.64 17.19 5.11
CA VAL A 90 -3.75 18.08 4.37
C VAL A 90 -3.81 17.87 2.85
N ILE A 91 -4.05 16.63 2.39
CA ILE A 91 -4.38 16.35 0.98
C ILE A 91 -5.68 17.08 0.59
N SER A 92 -6.74 16.94 1.41
CA SER A 92 -8.03 17.59 1.15
C SER A 92 -7.91 19.11 1.15
N MET A 93 -7.23 19.69 2.14
CA MET A 93 -6.96 21.13 2.22
C MET A 93 -6.22 21.62 0.99
N SER A 94 -5.14 20.96 0.56
CA SER A 94 -4.37 21.45 -0.58
C SER A 94 -5.13 21.35 -1.91
N MET A 95 -6.00 20.35 -2.07
CA MET A 95 -6.89 20.27 -3.24
C MET A 95 -7.95 21.39 -3.22
N VAL A 96 -8.61 21.59 -2.08
CA VAL A 96 -9.61 22.66 -1.88
C VAL A 96 -8.99 24.06 -2.05
N ALA A 97 -7.80 24.28 -1.48
CA ALA A 97 -7.06 25.54 -1.56
C ALA A 97 -6.82 25.99 -3.01
N ARG A 98 -6.35 25.06 -3.86
CA ARG A 98 -6.18 25.29 -5.29
C ARG A 98 -7.51 25.55 -6.00
N VAL A 99 -8.52 24.72 -5.74
CA VAL A 99 -9.82 24.80 -6.43
C VAL A 99 -10.60 26.07 -6.09
N PHE A 100 -10.70 26.44 -4.80
CA PHE A 100 -11.53 27.56 -4.37
C PHE A 100 -10.78 28.89 -4.32
N HIS A 101 -9.50 28.87 -3.92
CA HIS A 101 -8.73 30.09 -3.57
C HIS A 101 -7.49 30.30 -4.45
N GLY A 102 -7.15 29.37 -5.36
CA GLY A 102 -5.94 29.46 -6.20
C GLY A 102 -4.61 29.24 -5.44
N ILE A 103 -4.67 28.89 -4.15
CA ILE A 103 -3.49 28.73 -3.30
C ILE A 103 -2.82 27.39 -3.60
N THR A 104 -1.66 27.43 -4.25
CA THR A 104 -0.85 26.24 -4.59
C THR A 104 0.18 25.87 -3.54
N ASP A 105 0.55 26.79 -2.62
CA ASP A 105 1.55 26.52 -1.59
C ASP A 105 0.91 25.88 -0.36
N SER A 106 1.22 24.60 -0.13
CA SER A 106 0.64 23.80 0.96
C SER A 106 1.70 22.93 1.61
N HIS A 107 1.85 23.07 2.93
CA HIS A 107 2.88 22.42 3.73
C HIS A 107 2.23 21.46 4.71
N ALA A 108 2.70 20.21 4.72
CA ALA A 108 2.25 19.17 5.62
C ALA A 108 3.32 18.92 6.68
N TYR A 109 2.94 19.10 7.94
CA TYR A 109 3.76 18.71 9.08
C TYR A 109 3.27 17.33 9.55
N LEU A 110 4.17 16.39 9.81
CA LEU A 110 3.77 15.01 10.10
C LEU A 110 4.86 14.20 10.82
N SER A 111 4.48 13.10 11.44
CA SER A 111 5.42 12.19 12.11
C SER A 111 6.37 11.52 11.11
N ASN A 112 7.64 11.38 11.48
CA ASN A 112 8.65 10.58 10.78
C ASN A 112 8.33 9.08 10.74
N LYS A 113 7.31 8.61 11.47
CA LYS A 113 6.77 7.24 11.42
C LYS A 113 5.72 7.04 10.30
N THR A 114 5.64 7.98 9.35
CA THR A 114 4.75 7.88 8.18
C THR A 114 5.41 7.03 7.09
N SER A 115 4.66 6.11 6.49
CA SER A 115 5.20 5.21 5.45
C SER A 115 5.59 5.95 4.18
N GLU A 116 6.66 5.49 3.52
CA GLU A 116 7.19 6.05 2.28
C GLU A 116 6.13 6.18 1.17
N ALA A 117 5.27 5.16 1.03
CA ALA A 117 4.16 5.19 0.08
C ALA A 117 3.21 6.38 0.33
N LYS A 118 2.97 6.73 1.60
CA LYS A 118 2.12 7.86 1.98
C LYS A 118 2.84 9.20 1.80
N LEU A 119 4.15 9.28 2.09
CA LEU A 119 4.97 10.46 1.79
C LEU A 119 4.92 10.77 0.29
N ARG A 120 5.16 9.78 -0.56
CA ARG A 120 5.06 9.91 -2.03
C ARG A 120 3.66 10.31 -2.50
N LEU A 121 2.61 9.77 -1.89
CA LEU A 121 1.22 10.17 -2.20
C LEU A 121 0.97 11.66 -1.89
N MET A 122 1.49 12.17 -0.77
CA MET A 122 1.35 13.59 -0.44
C MET A 122 2.19 14.48 -1.38
N GLN A 123 3.42 14.07 -1.73
CA GLN A 123 4.24 14.74 -2.74
C GLN A 123 3.58 14.76 -4.13
N PHE A 124 2.93 13.66 -4.53
CA PHE A 124 2.14 13.59 -5.77
C PHE A 124 1.01 14.62 -5.80
N PHE A 125 0.37 14.88 -4.65
CA PHE A 125 -0.60 15.97 -4.52
C PHE A 125 0.04 17.37 -4.42
N GLY A 126 1.37 17.51 -4.51
CA GLY A 126 2.07 18.81 -4.48
C GLY A 126 2.37 19.35 -3.09
N LEU A 127 2.28 18.53 -2.04
CA LEU A 127 2.55 18.95 -0.67
C LEU A 127 4.05 19.05 -0.36
N LYS A 128 4.47 20.15 0.25
CA LYS A 128 5.80 20.30 0.86
C LYS A 128 5.78 19.62 2.23
N LEU A 129 6.66 18.64 2.46
CA LEU A 129 6.62 17.80 3.66
C LEU A 129 7.69 18.20 4.67
N THR A 130 7.31 18.32 5.95
CA THR A 130 8.24 18.52 7.07
C THR A 130 8.01 17.42 8.11
N LEU A 131 9.01 16.54 8.26
CA LEU A 131 8.94 15.41 9.19
C LEU A 131 9.37 15.82 10.60
N PHE A 132 8.60 15.40 11.60
CA PHE A 132 8.87 15.59 13.03
C PHE A 132 9.07 14.24 13.72
N GLY A 133 10.03 14.18 14.64
CA GLY A 133 10.19 13.03 15.53
C GLY A 133 9.02 12.88 16.51
N GLY A 134 8.92 11.71 17.14
CA GLY A 134 7.99 11.45 18.26
C GLY A 134 6.93 10.36 17.98
N PRO A 135 5.75 10.42 18.60
CA PRO A 135 4.67 9.47 18.36
C PRO A 135 4.05 9.64 16.97
N SER A 136 3.46 8.56 16.43
CA SER A 136 2.72 8.58 15.16
C SER A 136 1.33 9.22 15.29
N GLN A 137 0.85 9.37 16.52
CA GLN A 137 -0.34 10.14 16.90
C GLN A 137 0.08 11.09 18.04
N PRO A 138 0.51 12.33 17.76
CA PRO A 138 0.87 13.28 18.81
C PRO A 138 -0.36 13.71 19.60
N GLU A 139 -0.16 14.04 20.86
CA GLU A 139 -1.13 14.80 21.63
C GLU A 139 -1.43 16.14 20.92
N PRO A 140 -2.69 16.59 20.84
CA PRO A 140 -3.03 17.86 20.22
C PRO A 140 -2.29 19.09 20.79
N LEU A 141 -2.03 19.11 22.10
CA LEU A 141 -1.51 20.27 22.82
C LEU A 141 -0.03 20.16 23.24
N ASP A 142 0.73 19.16 22.79
CA ASP A 142 2.17 19.05 23.12
C ASP A 142 2.94 20.22 22.48
N GLU A 143 3.44 21.14 23.32
CA GLU A 143 4.20 22.32 22.90
C GLU A 143 5.48 21.99 22.12
N ARG A 144 6.03 20.78 22.32
CA ARG A 144 7.22 20.28 21.61
C ARG A 144 6.84 19.61 20.29
N GLY A 145 5.55 19.38 20.07
CA GLY A 145 5.00 18.59 18.98
C GLY A 145 4.97 19.30 17.62
N GLY A 146 4.79 18.51 16.57
CA GLY A 146 4.65 19.03 15.20
C GLY A 146 3.39 19.88 14.98
N ILE A 147 2.35 19.71 15.81
CA ILE A 147 1.12 20.53 15.77
C ILE A 147 1.45 21.97 16.19
N GLN A 148 2.10 22.15 17.35
CA GLN A 148 2.54 23.47 17.80
C GLN A 148 3.52 24.11 16.81
N ASN A 149 4.42 23.33 16.20
CA ASN A 149 5.33 23.84 15.17
C ASN A 149 4.61 24.31 13.90
N ALA A 150 3.49 23.68 13.50
CA ALA A 150 2.66 24.15 12.39
C ALA A 150 1.98 25.49 12.71
N ARG A 151 1.45 25.63 13.94
CA ARG A 151 0.89 26.88 14.47
C ARG A 151 1.94 28.00 14.53
N LEU A 152 3.11 27.74 15.10
CA LEU A 152 4.23 28.70 15.17
C LEU A 152 4.70 29.15 13.77
N GLN A 153 4.66 28.27 12.76
CA GLN A 153 5.02 28.62 11.40
C GLN A 153 4.01 29.60 10.75
N ALA A 154 2.71 29.45 11.03
CA ALA A 154 1.70 30.42 10.59
C ALA A 154 1.86 31.78 11.28
N GLN A 155 2.13 31.80 12.59
CA GLN A 155 2.35 33.03 13.35
C GLN A 155 3.53 33.90 12.87
N ARG A 156 4.44 33.36 12.04
CA ARG A 156 5.57 34.09 11.46
C ARG A 156 5.19 35.00 10.28
N SER A 157 3.99 34.87 9.68
CA SER A 157 3.57 35.71 8.54
C SER A 157 2.06 35.73 8.38
N GLU A 158 1.48 36.92 8.24
CA GLU A 158 0.05 37.10 7.89
C GLU A 158 -0.36 36.42 6.56
N SER A 159 0.60 36.04 5.71
CA SER A 159 0.31 35.31 4.46
C SER A 159 0.21 33.79 4.64
N VAL A 160 0.46 33.27 5.84
CA VAL A 160 0.48 31.84 6.16
C VAL A 160 -0.61 31.54 7.18
N ILE A 161 -1.53 30.63 6.85
CA ILE A 161 -2.57 30.18 7.79
C ILE A 161 -2.30 28.76 8.29
N ASN A 162 -2.66 28.49 9.54
CA ASN A 162 -2.79 27.15 10.09
C ASN A 162 -4.24 26.93 10.52
N PRO A 163 -5.08 26.25 9.71
CA PRO A 163 -6.50 26.11 10.02
C PRO A 163 -6.81 25.29 11.29
N ASN A 164 -5.86 24.46 11.73
CA ASN A 164 -5.90 23.65 12.96
C ASN A 164 -7.17 22.81 13.13
N GLN A 165 -7.13 21.59 12.58
CA GLN A 165 -8.25 20.65 12.65
C GLN A 165 -8.66 20.16 14.06
N TYR A 166 -7.89 20.44 15.12
CA TYR A 166 -8.16 19.96 16.48
C TYR A 166 -8.90 20.98 17.36
N GLU A 167 -8.80 22.27 17.04
CA GLU A 167 -9.40 23.35 17.83
C GLU A 167 -10.43 24.16 17.04
N ASN A 168 -10.34 24.18 15.70
CA ASN A 168 -11.25 25.00 14.89
C ASN A 168 -12.61 24.32 14.67
N ASP A 169 -13.64 24.91 15.28
CA ASP A 169 -15.05 24.52 15.21
C ASP A 169 -15.59 24.29 13.79
N ALA A 170 -15.02 24.95 12.77
CA ALA A 170 -15.40 24.73 11.38
C ALA A 170 -15.23 23.26 10.94
N ASN A 171 -14.34 22.49 11.59
CA ASN A 171 -14.24 21.04 11.40
C ASN A 171 -15.58 20.34 11.68
N TRP A 172 -16.10 20.39 12.92
CA TRP A 172 -17.32 19.65 13.27
C TRP A 172 -18.58 20.31 12.70
N GLN A 173 -18.61 21.64 12.59
CA GLN A 173 -19.72 22.37 11.97
C GLN A 173 -19.94 21.97 10.50
N SER A 174 -18.90 21.54 9.78
CA SER A 174 -19.06 21.02 8.40
C SER A 174 -19.95 19.77 8.35
N HIS A 175 -19.91 18.93 9.38
CA HIS A 175 -20.70 17.71 9.47
C HIS A 175 -22.14 17.98 9.93
N VAL A 176 -22.37 19.04 10.73
CA VAL A 176 -23.73 19.58 10.99
C VAL A 176 -24.33 20.16 9.71
N LYS A 177 -23.56 20.96 8.97
CA LYS A 177 -24.02 21.66 7.77
C LYS A 177 -24.37 20.72 6.61
N TRP A 178 -23.55 19.66 6.40
CA TRP A 178 -23.66 18.83 5.20
C TRP A 178 -23.87 17.33 5.47
N THR A 179 -23.09 16.70 6.36
CA THR A 179 -23.13 15.22 6.47
C THR A 179 -24.42 14.72 7.14
N GLY A 180 -24.79 15.29 8.29
CA GLY A 180 -26.02 14.93 9.02
C GLY A 180 -27.29 15.11 8.17
N PRO A 181 -27.52 16.29 7.58
CA PRO A 181 -28.66 16.55 6.69
C PRO A 181 -28.72 15.61 5.48
N GLN A 182 -27.58 15.23 4.89
CA GLN A 182 -27.57 14.23 3.81
C GLN A 182 -28.04 12.87 4.31
N ILE A 183 -27.51 12.38 5.43
CA ILE A 183 -27.88 11.06 5.97
C ILE A 183 -29.37 11.02 6.34
N LEU A 184 -29.87 12.01 7.06
CA LEU A 184 -31.29 12.04 7.47
C LEU A 184 -32.24 12.16 6.26
N ARG A 185 -31.84 12.87 5.20
CA ARG A 185 -32.62 12.93 3.94
C ARG A 185 -32.63 11.59 3.19
N GLN A 186 -31.53 10.85 3.22
CA GLN A 186 -31.38 9.57 2.52
C GLN A 186 -32.01 8.39 3.29
N LEU A 187 -32.05 8.46 4.62
CA LEU A 187 -32.57 7.43 5.50
C LEU A 187 -33.35 8.04 6.68
N PRO A 188 -34.56 8.58 6.46
CA PRO A 188 -35.37 9.22 7.52
C PRO A 188 -35.61 8.31 8.73
N GLN A 189 -35.68 7.00 8.51
CA GLN A 189 -35.92 5.97 9.51
C GLN A 189 -34.68 5.53 10.30
N ILE A 190 -33.52 6.16 10.11
CA ILE A 190 -32.27 5.88 10.85
C ILE A 190 -32.48 5.76 12.38
N SER A 191 -31.86 4.74 12.97
CA SER A 191 -31.86 4.41 14.40
C SER A 191 -30.49 4.59 15.07
N ILE A 192 -29.39 4.32 14.35
CA ILE A 192 -28.01 4.37 14.90
C ILE A 192 -27.09 5.10 13.91
N ILE A 193 -26.23 5.97 14.42
CA ILE A 193 -25.12 6.57 13.67
C ILE A 193 -23.79 6.22 14.35
N CYS A 194 -22.84 5.65 13.59
CA CYS A 194 -21.55 5.15 14.08
C CYS A 194 -20.37 5.84 13.38
N ALA A 195 -19.52 6.53 14.15
CA ALA A 195 -18.32 7.19 13.61
C ALA A 195 -17.10 7.12 14.54
N GLY A 196 -15.97 6.75 13.94
CA GLY A 196 -14.67 6.69 14.61
C GLY A 196 -14.11 8.07 14.96
N MET A 197 -13.55 8.17 16.15
CA MET A 197 -13.15 9.44 16.76
C MET A 197 -11.67 9.71 16.53
N GLY A 198 -11.37 10.49 15.48
CA GLY A 198 -10.02 10.99 15.18
C GLY A 198 -9.81 12.39 15.77
N THR A 199 -10.12 13.43 15.01
CA THR A 199 -10.25 14.82 15.52
C THR A 199 -11.55 15.04 16.32
N SER A 200 -12.27 13.95 16.66
CA SER A 200 -13.70 13.87 17.06
C SER A 200 -14.73 14.55 16.13
N GLY A 201 -14.37 15.53 15.31
CA GLY A 201 -15.29 16.43 14.61
C GLY A 201 -16.39 15.80 13.76
N THR A 202 -16.16 14.64 13.14
CA THR A 202 -17.22 13.90 12.43
C THR A 202 -18.30 13.38 13.38
N MET A 203 -17.91 12.79 14.51
CA MET A 203 -18.86 12.33 15.52
C MET A 203 -19.51 13.50 16.25
N THR A 204 -18.76 14.55 16.59
CA THR A 204 -19.31 15.77 17.18
C THR A 204 -20.41 16.38 16.32
N GLY A 205 -20.13 16.63 15.03
CA GLY A 205 -21.10 17.29 14.15
C GLY A 205 -22.31 16.43 13.81
N LEU A 206 -22.12 15.12 13.61
CA LEU A 206 -23.25 14.20 13.44
C LEU A 206 -24.09 14.10 14.72
N GLY A 207 -23.43 13.98 15.87
CA GLY A 207 -24.10 13.85 17.16
C GLY A 207 -24.91 15.08 17.54
N THR A 208 -24.34 16.29 17.40
CA THR A 208 -25.06 17.56 17.58
C THR A 208 -26.26 17.66 16.63
N PHE A 209 -26.05 17.42 15.33
CA PHE A 209 -27.14 17.47 14.35
C PHE A 209 -28.29 16.52 14.68
N PHE A 210 -28.00 15.25 15.00
CA PHE A 210 -29.03 14.27 15.34
C PHE A 210 -29.68 14.54 16.71
N LYS A 211 -28.95 15.09 17.67
CA LYS A 211 -29.50 15.50 18.98
C LYS A 211 -30.58 16.57 18.86
N GLU A 212 -30.50 17.43 17.85
CA GLU A 212 -31.52 18.44 17.54
C GLU A 212 -32.59 17.90 16.58
N SER A 213 -32.16 17.29 15.46
CA SER A 213 -33.06 16.98 14.33
C SER A 213 -33.79 15.65 14.43
N LYS A 214 -33.23 14.65 15.12
CA LYS A 214 -33.89 13.36 15.37
C LYS A 214 -33.31 12.71 16.65
N PRO A 215 -33.73 13.16 17.86
CA PRO A 215 -33.10 12.77 19.12
C PRO A 215 -33.11 11.27 19.43
N SER A 216 -33.97 10.49 18.76
CA SER A 216 -34.05 9.03 18.89
C SER A 216 -32.87 8.27 18.27
N VAL A 217 -32.04 8.93 17.46
CA VAL A 217 -30.87 8.30 16.83
C VAL A 217 -29.76 8.11 17.87
N PHE A 218 -29.40 6.85 18.11
CA PHE A 218 -28.32 6.46 19.01
C PHE A 218 -26.95 6.80 18.39
N ARG A 219 -26.14 7.58 19.11
CA ARG A 219 -24.85 8.13 18.65
C ARG A 219 -23.69 7.30 19.19
N LEU A 220 -23.13 6.43 18.35
CA LEU A 220 -22.02 5.56 18.68
C LEU A 220 -20.68 6.17 18.24
N GLY A 221 -19.85 6.54 19.21
CA GLY A 221 -18.44 6.86 18.98
C GLY A 221 -17.58 5.59 19.01
N VAL A 222 -16.51 5.55 18.23
CA VAL A 222 -15.53 4.43 18.28
C VAL A 222 -14.11 4.98 18.48
N CYS A 223 -13.43 4.51 19.53
CA CYS A 223 -12.05 4.84 19.87
C CYS A 223 -11.11 3.65 19.62
N THR A 224 -9.83 3.89 19.37
CA THR A 224 -8.87 2.79 19.30
C THR A 224 -8.65 2.20 20.69
N ALA A 225 -8.29 0.92 20.74
CA ALA A 225 -7.64 0.35 21.93
C ALA A 225 -6.37 1.16 22.26
N ALA A 226 -6.02 1.24 23.55
CA ALA A 226 -4.79 1.92 23.97
C ALA A 226 -3.56 1.18 23.43
N GLY A 227 -2.60 1.92 22.87
CA GLY A 227 -1.39 1.35 22.26
C GLY A 227 -1.57 0.77 20.85
N ASP A 228 -2.79 0.41 20.42
CA ASP A 228 -3.02 -0.14 19.08
C ASP A 228 -3.58 0.90 18.09
N ARG A 229 -2.81 1.18 17.04
CA ARG A 229 -3.07 2.26 16.08
C ARG A 229 -3.92 1.80 14.90
N VAL A 230 -5.02 2.49 14.67
CA VAL A 230 -5.74 2.53 13.39
C VAL A 230 -5.51 3.89 12.73
N PRO A 231 -5.24 3.97 11.40
CA PRO A 231 -5.06 5.25 10.74
C PRO A 231 -6.31 6.14 10.76
N GLY A 232 -6.26 7.25 11.50
CA GLY A 232 -7.32 8.26 11.58
C GLY A 232 -7.94 8.36 12.98
N PRO A 233 -8.65 7.33 13.47
CA PRO A 233 -9.16 7.26 14.84
C PRO A 233 -8.04 7.31 15.89
N ARG A 234 -8.39 7.71 17.11
CA ARG A 234 -7.49 7.84 18.27
C ARG A 234 -8.05 7.07 19.48
N SER A 235 -7.21 6.84 20.48
CA SER A 235 -7.66 6.32 21.78
C SER A 235 -8.39 7.42 22.57
N TYR A 236 -9.27 7.02 23.49
CA TYR A 236 -10.07 7.96 24.30
C TYR A 236 -9.21 9.00 25.05
N ALA A 237 -8.06 8.58 25.59
CA ALA A 237 -7.11 9.48 26.26
C ALA A 237 -6.58 10.59 25.32
N LEU A 238 -6.31 10.27 24.05
CA LEU A 238 -5.85 11.24 23.05
C LEU A 238 -6.96 12.17 22.51
N LEU A 239 -8.21 12.00 22.96
CA LEU A 239 -9.33 12.91 22.72
C LEU A 239 -9.59 13.86 23.89
N ALA A 240 -9.01 13.60 25.07
CA ALA A 240 -9.20 14.45 26.24
C ALA A 240 -8.76 15.92 26.04
N PRO A 241 -7.66 16.23 25.30
CA PRO A 241 -7.26 17.61 25.00
C PRO A 241 -8.04 18.28 23.86
N ILE A 242 -9.06 17.64 23.27
CA ILE A 242 -9.85 18.20 22.18
C ILE A 242 -11.07 18.92 22.76
N GLU A 243 -11.15 20.24 22.55
CA GLU A 243 -12.15 21.12 23.16
C GLU A 243 -13.56 21.02 22.56
N PHE A 244 -13.72 20.37 21.39
CA PHE A 244 -15.03 20.15 20.78
C PHE A 244 -16.02 19.47 21.75
N PRO A 245 -17.34 19.75 21.66
CA PRO A 245 -18.37 19.18 22.55
C PRO A 245 -18.71 17.70 22.24
N TRP A 246 -17.69 16.87 22.02
CA TRP A 246 -17.82 15.50 21.55
C TRP A 246 -18.45 14.58 22.59
N LYS A 247 -18.24 14.83 23.89
CA LYS A 247 -18.83 14.05 24.98
C LYS A 247 -20.36 14.19 25.02
N GLN A 248 -20.87 15.38 24.71
CA GLN A 248 -22.30 15.68 24.68
C GLN A 248 -22.99 15.22 23.38
N ALA A 249 -22.19 14.81 22.39
CA ALA A 249 -22.60 14.37 21.05
C ALA A 249 -22.52 12.84 20.87
N VAL A 250 -22.19 12.09 21.93
CA VAL A 250 -22.04 10.63 21.91
C VAL A 250 -22.84 10.02 23.06
N ASP A 251 -23.58 8.96 22.77
CA ASP A 251 -24.35 8.20 23.79
C ASP A 251 -23.55 7.03 24.36
N HIS A 252 -22.63 6.47 23.57
CA HIS A 252 -21.79 5.35 23.96
C HIS A 252 -20.50 5.30 23.14
N VAL A 253 -19.42 4.80 23.73
CA VAL A 253 -18.12 4.61 23.08
C VAL A 253 -17.73 3.15 23.08
N GLU A 254 -17.40 2.61 21.90
CA GLU A 254 -16.75 1.30 21.75
C GLU A 254 -15.24 1.45 21.52
N HIS A 255 -14.48 0.44 21.93
CA HIS A 255 -13.05 0.34 21.67
C HIS A 255 -12.76 -0.80 20.69
N VAL A 256 -11.96 -0.54 19.66
CA VAL A 256 -11.67 -1.50 18.58
C VAL A 256 -10.16 -1.55 18.30
N GLY A 257 -9.67 -2.76 18.03
CA GLY A 257 -8.28 -3.04 17.65
C GLY A 257 -8.02 -2.89 16.16
N SER A 258 -6.74 -2.87 15.79
CA SER A 258 -6.30 -2.77 14.39
C SER A 258 -6.56 -4.05 13.60
N PHE A 259 -6.45 -5.24 14.22
CA PHE A 259 -6.69 -6.50 13.51
C PHE A 259 -8.10 -6.55 12.91
N ASP A 260 -9.13 -6.33 13.72
CA ASP A 260 -10.54 -6.31 13.27
C ASP A 260 -10.81 -5.19 12.26
N SER A 261 -10.24 -4.01 12.53
CA SER A 261 -10.32 -2.83 11.65
C SER A 261 -9.82 -3.12 10.23
N PHE A 262 -8.66 -3.75 10.10
CA PHE A 262 -8.09 -4.10 8.80
C PHE A 262 -8.77 -5.36 8.22
N SER A 263 -9.16 -6.33 9.04
CA SER A 263 -9.82 -7.57 8.61
C SER A 263 -11.18 -7.30 7.97
N LEU A 264 -12.09 -6.59 8.66
CA LEU A 264 -13.39 -6.22 8.09
C LEU A 264 -13.24 -5.32 6.86
N SER A 265 -12.27 -4.40 6.86
CA SER A 265 -12.05 -3.52 5.70
C SER A 265 -11.56 -4.31 4.48
N LEU A 266 -10.72 -5.34 4.68
CA LEU A 266 -10.30 -6.26 3.64
C LEU A 266 -11.49 -7.10 3.12
N GLN A 267 -12.35 -7.59 4.01
CA GLN A 267 -13.57 -8.33 3.65
C GLN A 267 -14.53 -7.47 2.81
N LEU A 268 -14.80 -6.23 3.23
CA LEU A 268 -15.62 -5.27 2.47
C LEU A 268 -15.02 -5.01 1.08
N CYS A 269 -13.72 -4.75 0.99
CA CYS A 269 -13.04 -4.51 -0.29
C CYS A 269 -13.11 -5.72 -1.24
N ARG A 270 -12.92 -6.94 -0.72
CA ARG A 270 -13.02 -8.19 -1.51
C ARG A 270 -14.42 -8.46 -2.03
N ASN A 271 -15.46 -7.94 -1.37
CA ASN A 271 -16.86 -8.03 -1.80
C ASN A 271 -17.35 -6.74 -2.52
N GLY A 272 -16.42 -5.91 -3.02
CA GLY A 272 -16.72 -4.78 -3.90
C GLY A 272 -16.93 -3.42 -3.21
N LEU A 273 -16.97 -3.35 -1.88
CA LEU A 273 -17.10 -2.09 -1.13
C LEU A 273 -15.71 -1.56 -0.72
N LEU A 274 -15.11 -0.77 -1.60
CA LEU A 274 -13.77 -0.22 -1.41
C LEU A 274 -13.72 0.85 -0.31
N CYS A 275 -13.07 0.53 0.81
CA CYS A 275 -12.93 1.42 1.96
C CYS A 275 -11.59 1.20 2.71
N GLY A 276 -11.11 2.23 3.41
CA GLY A 276 -9.92 2.16 4.25
C GLY A 276 -10.18 1.57 5.64
N PRO A 277 -9.13 1.17 6.39
CA PRO A 277 -9.22 0.44 7.66
C PRO A 277 -10.06 1.15 8.72
N SER A 278 -10.09 2.48 8.71
CA SER A 278 -10.96 3.28 9.59
C SER A 278 -12.47 3.05 9.36
N SER A 279 -12.85 2.44 8.23
CA SER A 279 -14.23 2.06 7.89
C SER A 279 -14.59 0.69 8.47
N GLY A 280 -13.68 -0.30 8.33
CA GLY A 280 -13.81 -1.58 9.02
C GLY A 280 -13.79 -1.43 10.55
N PHE A 281 -13.02 -0.47 11.07
CA PHE A 281 -13.03 -0.04 12.46
C PHE A 281 -14.42 0.46 12.92
N ASN A 282 -15.06 1.33 12.14
CA ASN A 282 -16.41 1.81 12.42
C ASN A 282 -17.44 0.67 12.38
N LEU A 283 -17.30 -0.26 11.43
CA LEU A 283 -18.18 -1.43 11.32
C LEU A 283 -18.00 -2.39 12.51
N GLN A 284 -16.77 -2.67 12.94
CA GLN A 284 -16.53 -3.50 14.14
C GLN A 284 -17.09 -2.84 15.40
N GLY A 285 -16.94 -1.53 15.56
CA GLY A 285 -17.55 -0.80 16.69
C GLY A 285 -19.08 -0.95 16.69
N LEU A 286 -19.71 -0.86 15.52
CA LEU A 286 -21.14 -1.12 15.36
C LEU A 286 -21.51 -2.57 15.68
N PHE A 287 -20.75 -3.55 15.19
CA PHE A 287 -20.96 -4.98 15.52
C PHE A 287 -20.84 -5.23 17.03
N ASN A 288 -19.84 -4.66 17.70
CA ASN A 288 -19.66 -4.76 19.15
C ASN A 288 -20.88 -4.22 19.93
N LEU A 289 -21.45 -3.10 19.49
CA LEU A 289 -22.69 -2.57 20.08
C LEU A 289 -23.89 -3.49 19.81
N LEU A 290 -24.09 -3.90 18.56
CA LEU A 290 -25.22 -4.73 18.14
C LEU A 290 -25.22 -6.09 18.87
N GLU A 291 -24.06 -6.73 19.00
CA GLU A 291 -23.90 -8.00 19.73
C GLU A 291 -24.30 -7.84 21.21
N LYS A 292 -23.78 -6.81 21.89
CA LYS A 292 -24.15 -6.53 23.30
C LYS A 292 -25.66 -6.29 23.44
N ARG A 293 -26.27 -5.55 22.51
CA ARG A 293 -27.73 -5.29 22.51
C ARG A 293 -28.54 -6.55 22.21
N LYS A 294 -28.04 -7.45 21.36
CA LYS A 294 -28.65 -8.76 21.05
C LYS A 294 -28.64 -9.67 22.28
N GLN A 295 -27.47 -9.85 22.90
CA GLN A 295 -27.30 -10.65 24.12
C GLN A 295 -28.15 -10.13 25.30
N GLN A 296 -28.33 -8.81 25.39
CA GLN A 296 -29.17 -8.17 26.40
C GLN A 296 -30.68 -8.14 26.04
N SER A 297 -31.08 -8.68 24.88
CA SER A 297 -32.46 -8.59 24.36
C SER A 297 -33.01 -7.15 24.28
N THR A 298 -32.16 -6.17 23.96
CA THR A 298 -32.50 -4.74 23.89
C THR A 298 -32.46 -4.13 22.49
N LEU A 299 -32.20 -4.92 21.43
CA LEU A 299 -32.27 -4.45 20.03
C LEU A 299 -33.64 -3.84 19.68
N THR A 300 -34.73 -4.35 20.24
CA THR A 300 -36.08 -3.82 20.07
C THR A 300 -36.23 -2.35 20.46
N ARG A 301 -35.41 -1.85 21.39
CA ARG A 301 -35.38 -0.44 21.82
C ARG A 301 -34.73 0.50 20.79
N LEU A 302 -34.15 -0.03 19.72
CA LEU A 302 -33.52 0.70 18.63
C LEU A 302 -34.29 0.54 17.30
N ARG A 303 -35.46 -0.10 17.32
CA ARG A 303 -36.28 -0.26 16.12
C ARG A 303 -36.94 1.06 15.73
N SER A 304 -37.11 1.25 14.42
CA SER A 304 -37.83 2.36 13.82
C SER A 304 -39.31 2.01 13.64
N ASP A 305 -40.09 2.93 13.06
CA ASP A 305 -41.53 2.74 12.82
C ASP A 305 -41.85 1.55 11.88
N ASP A 306 -40.85 1.04 11.15
CA ASP A 306 -40.94 -0.14 10.29
C ASP A 306 -40.52 -1.47 10.97
N ASP A 307 -40.37 -1.47 12.30
CA ASP A 307 -39.92 -2.59 13.13
C ASP A 307 -38.49 -3.10 12.84
N LEU A 308 -37.70 -2.36 12.06
CA LEU A 308 -36.29 -2.65 11.76
C LEU A 308 -35.34 -1.68 12.48
N VAL A 309 -34.10 -2.13 12.72
CA VAL A 309 -33.01 -1.27 13.24
C VAL A 309 -32.16 -0.76 12.07
N HIS A 310 -32.16 0.55 11.83
CA HIS A 310 -31.42 1.16 10.73
C HIS A 310 -30.12 1.80 11.22
N ALA A 311 -28.98 1.19 10.93
CA ALA A 311 -27.67 1.63 11.41
C ALA A 311 -26.79 2.16 10.28
N VAL A 312 -26.21 3.35 10.44
CA VAL A 312 -25.28 3.95 9.47
C VAL A 312 -23.87 3.98 10.05
N PHE A 313 -22.87 3.52 9.29
CA PHE A 313 -21.46 3.69 9.61
C PHE A 313 -20.73 4.46 8.51
N LEU A 314 -19.68 5.19 8.88
CA LEU A 314 -18.95 6.07 7.97
C LEU A 314 -17.81 5.32 7.25
N CYS A 315 -17.80 5.31 5.92
CA CYS A 315 -16.68 4.83 5.10
C CYS A 315 -15.77 6.01 4.74
N CYS A 316 -14.71 6.19 5.52
CA CYS A 316 -13.97 7.46 5.61
C CYS A 316 -13.04 7.76 4.44
N ASP A 317 -12.37 6.76 3.87
CA ASP A 317 -11.35 6.89 2.83
C ASP A 317 -11.15 5.57 2.05
N LEU A 318 -10.15 5.53 1.17
CA LEU A 318 -9.81 4.37 0.32
C LEU A 318 -8.66 3.53 0.92
N PRO A 319 -8.57 2.21 0.60
CA PRO A 319 -7.57 1.31 1.17
C PRO A 319 -6.14 1.55 0.67
N TYR A 320 -5.98 2.13 -0.52
CA TYR A 320 -4.72 2.09 -1.29
C TYR A 320 -3.50 2.65 -0.56
N GLN A 321 -3.68 3.73 0.22
CA GLN A 321 -2.60 4.37 0.98
C GLN A 321 -2.15 3.57 2.22
N TYR A 322 -2.80 2.44 2.50
CA TYR A 322 -2.57 1.57 3.65
C TYR A 322 -2.16 0.15 3.25
N LEU A 323 -1.90 -0.13 1.97
CA LEU A 323 -1.65 -1.50 1.48
C LEU A 323 -0.52 -2.21 2.24
N GLY A 324 0.58 -1.53 2.58
CA GLY A 324 1.61 -2.10 3.45
C GLY A 324 1.09 -2.45 4.84
N GLU A 325 0.37 -1.52 5.49
CA GLU A 325 -0.21 -1.71 6.82
C GLU A 325 -1.22 -2.89 6.86
N TYR A 326 -1.87 -3.23 5.74
CA TYR A 326 -2.70 -4.44 5.62
C TYR A 326 -1.90 -5.74 5.77
N PHE A 327 -0.72 -5.85 5.14
CA PHE A 327 0.16 -7.02 5.32
C PHE A 327 0.79 -7.03 6.71
N ASP A 328 1.17 -5.87 7.25
CA ASP A 328 1.75 -5.74 8.59
C ASP A 328 0.76 -6.17 9.70
N LYS A 329 -0.54 -5.88 9.52
CA LYS A 329 -1.58 -6.14 10.53
C LYS A 329 -2.27 -7.50 10.41
N LEU A 330 -2.38 -8.06 9.20
CA LEU A 330 -3.09 -9.33 8.97
C LEU A 330 -2.16 -10.51 8.65
N GLY A 331 -0.87 -10.25 8.39
CA GLY A 331 0.09 -11.25 7.93
C GLY A 331 -0.09 -11.61 6.45
N LYS A 332 0.92 -12.26 5.87
CA LYS A 332 0.89 -12.68 4.45
C LYS A 332 -0.20 -13.71 4.16
N GLU A 333 -0.48 -14.60 5.10
CA GLU A 333 -1.48 -15.68 4.96
C GLU A 333 -2.92 -15.17 4.70
N ALA A 334 -3.22 -13.92 5.04
CA ALA A 334 -4.49 -13.29 4.71
C ALA A 334 -4.65 -12.98 3.21
N PHE A 335 -3.61 -13.15 2.39
CA PHE A 335 -3.54 -12.82 0.97
C PHE A 335 -3.16 -14.03 0.12
N PRO A 336 -3.73 -14.20 -1.09
CA PRO A 336 -3.28 -15.23 -2.02
C PRO A 336 -1.78 -15.09 -2.33
N PRO A 337 -1.01 -16.19 -2.34
CA PRO A 337 0.41 -16.14 -2.66
C PRO A 337 0.62 -15.78 -4.13
N ILE A 338 1.77 -15.15 -4.44
CA ILE A 338 2.17 -14.88 -5.81
C ILE A 338 2.83 -16.14 -6.37
N THR A 339 2.18 -16.81 -7.31
CA THR A 339 2.80 -17.89 -8.09
C THR A 339 4.05 -17.35 -8.79
N ASN A 340 5.18 -18.02 -8.60
CA ASN A 340 6.49 -17.63 -9.13
C ASN A 340 6.99 -16.25 -8.63
N GLU A 341 6.74 -15.90 -7.36
CA GLU A 341 7.17 -14.63 -6.74
C GLU A 341 8.66 -14.29 -6.95
N TYR A 342 9.53 -15.31 -7.09
CA TYR A 342 10.95 -15.12 -7.38
C TYR A 342 11.19 -14.29 -8.66
N LEU A 343 10.30 -14.35 -9.66
CA LEU A 343 10.34 -13.53 -10.88
C LEU A 343 10.08 -12.03 -10.64
N ALA A 344 9.70 -11.62 -9.44
CA ALA A 344 9.62 -10.20 -9.09
C ALA A 344 10.98 -9.49 -9.25
N LYS A 345 12.11 -10.22 -9.20
CA LYS A 345 13.49 -9.71 -9.29
C LYS A 345 14.28 -10.21 -10.50
N VAL A 346 13.72 -11.13 -11.28
CA VAL A 346 14.35 -11.74 -12.47
C VAL A 346 13.85 -11.01 -13.72
N ASP A 347 14.74 -10.80 -14.70
CA ASP A 347 14.40 -10.30 -16.03
C ASP A 347 13.52 -9.04 -16.05
N LYS A 348 13.95 -8.02 -15.31
CA LYS A 348 13.25 -6.71 -15.22
C LYS A 348 13.72 -5.71 -16.28
N TYR A 349 14.55 -6.15 -17.23
CA TYR A 349 15.09 -5.30 -18.28
C TYR A 349 14.10 -5.13 -19.43
N ARG A 350 14.30 -4.07 -20.23
CA ARG A 350 13.45 -3.78 -21.38
C ARG A 350 13.71 -4.80 -22.48
N TYR A 351 12.63 -5.29 -23.09
CA TYR A 351 12.65 -5.93 -24.41
C TYR A 351 12.25 -4.93 -25.50
N ASP A 352 12.71 -5.17 -26.72
CA ASP A 352 12.31 -4.42 -27.91
C ASP A 352 12.35 -5.34 -29.13
N GLU A 353 11.25 -5.39 -29.90
CA GLU A 353 11.18 -6.19 -31.13
C GLU A 353 12.14 -5.68 -32.21
N ALA A 354 12.55 -4.40 -32.16
CA ALA A 354 13.55 -3.85 -33.07
C ALA A 354 14.96 -4.42 -32.84
N TRP A 355 15.19 -5.13 -31.73
CA TRP A 355 16.43 -5.88 -31.49
C TRP A 355 16.36 -7.34 -31.97
N GLU A 356 15.21 -7.79 -32.47
CA GLU A 356 15.01 -9.14 -33.02
C GLU A 356 15.06 -9.09 -34.56
N LEU A 357 16.22 -9.38 -35.13
CA LEU A 357 16.41 -9.39 -36.57
C LEU A 357 15.65 -10.57 -37.20
N SER A 358 14.91 -10.27 -38.28
CA SER A 358 14.34 -11.30 -39.15
C SER A 358 15.46 -12.20 -39.71
N PRO A 359 15.32 -13.54 -39.72
CA PRO A 359 16.37 -14.43 -40.21
C PRO A 359 16.76 -14.15 -41.67
N TYR A 360 15.83 -13.63 -42.48
CA TYR A 360 16.08 -13.19 -43.86
C TYR A 360 16.99 -11.95 -43.97
N ALA A 361 17.10 -11.14 -42.91
CA ALA A 361 17.87 -9.89 -42.86
C ALA A 361 19.20 -10.03 -42.10
N VAL A 362 19.50 -11.21 -41.54
CA VAL A 362 20.74 -11.48 -40.79
C VAL A 362 21.95 -11.67 -41.72
N LEU A 363 21.72 -12.09 -42.97
CA LEU A 363 22.81 -12.41 -43.91
C LEU A 363 22.81 -11.49 -45.14
N PRO A 364 24.00 -11.11 -45.66
CA PRO A 364 25.33 -11.40 -45.09
C PRO A 364 25.59 -10.61 -43.80
N LEU A 365 26.34 -11.22 -42.87
CA LEU A 365 26.88 -10.50 -41.70
C LEU A 365 27.80 -9.38 -42.18
N GLN A 366 27.80 -8.25 -41.47
CA GLN A 366 28.60 -7.08 -41.79
C GLN A 366 29.79 -6.99 -40.81
N ASP A 367 29.54 -6.42 -39.64
CA ASP A 367 30.55 -6.14 -38.59
C ASP A 367 30.17 -6.79 -37.24
N GLU A 368 29.11 -7.61 -37.21
CA GLU A 368 28.58 -8.22 -35.99
C GLU A 368 29.49 -9.33 -35.44
N LEU A 369 29.79 -9.27 -34.15
CA LEU A 369 30.29 -10.41 -33.38
C LEU A 369 29.10 -11.28 -32.98
N VAL A 370 29.00 -12.48 -33.55
CA VAL A 370 27.92 -13.42 -33.21
C VAL A 370 28.24 -14.08 -31.86
N LEU A 371 27.30 -14.04 -30.92
CA LEU A 371 27.40 -14.72 -29.62
C LEU A 371 26.52 -15.97 -29.66
N ASP A 372 27.14 -17.12 -29.91
CA ASP A 372 26.42 -18.38 -30.02
C ASP A 372 26.30 -19.07 -28.66
N LEU A 373 25.07 -19.15 -28.16
CA LEU A 373 24.73 -19.62 -26.82
C LEU A 373 24.48 -21.13 -26.75
N ARG A 374 24.49 -21.83 -27.89
CA ARG A 374 24.19 -23.27 -27.98
C ARG A 374 25.31 -24.12 -27.35
N ARG A 375 25.05 -25.41 -27.15
CA ARG A 375 26.08 -26.35 -26.66
C ARG A 375 27.23 -26.48 -27.65
N LEU A 376 28.42 -26.83 -27.14
CA LEU A 376 29.66 -26.94 -27.94
C LEU A 376 29.53 -27.93 -29.11
N ALA A 377 28.74 -28.99 -28.96
CA ALA A 377 28.49 -29.95 -30.04
C ALA A 377 27.74 -29.30 -31.23
N ASP A 378 26.68 -28.54 -30.95
CA ASP A 378 25.88 -27.86 -31.97
C ASP A 378 26.65 -26.70 -32.62
N PHE A 379 27.47 -25.98 -31.84
CA PHE A 379 28.38 -24.95 -32.36
C PHE A 379 29.44 -25.54 -33.31
N ARG A 380 30.03 -26.68 -32.95
CA ARG A 380 30.99 -27.40 -33.82
C ARG A 380 30.32 -27.97 -35.07
N TYR A 381 29.07 -28.41 -34.98
CA TYR A 381 28.30 -28.90 -36.11
C TYR A 381 28.00 -27.78 -37.12
N PHE A 382 27.63 -26.59 -36.63
CA PHE A 382 27.43 -25.39 -37.43
C PHE A 382 27.58 -24.14 -36.56
N HIS A 383 28.27 -23.12 -37.05
CA HIS A 383 28.24 -21.77 -36.50
C HIS A 383 28.33 -20.75 -37.64
N LEU A 384 27.89 -19.52 -37.38
CA LEU A 384 28.07 -18.41 -38.32
C LEU A 384 29.54 -17.94 -38.34
N PRO A 385 29.99 -17.31 -39.44
CA PRO A 385 31.28 -16.62 -39.46
C PRO A 385 31.38 -15.61 -38.31
N SER A 386 32.58 -15.42 -37.77
CA SER A 386 32.83 -14.51 -36.63
C SER A 386 32.05 -14.85 -35.34
N SER A 387 31.57 -16.08 -35.17
CA SER A 387 30.97 -16.50 -33.90
C SER A 387 31.99 -16.70 -32.77
N LEU A 388 31.72 -16.08 -31.63
CA LEU A 388 32.28 -16.39 -30.32
C LEU A 388 31.33 -17.39 -29.63
N HIS A 389 31.87 -18.56 -29.25
CA HIS A 389 31.10 -19.57 -28.52
C HIS A 389 31.00 -19.21 -27.04
N ILE A 390 29.77 -19.09 -26.54
CA ILE A 390 29.46 -18.73 -25.15
C ILE A 390 28.37 -19.68 -24.64
N PRO A 391 28.70 -20.94 -24.32
CA PRO A 391 27.70 -21.92 -23.92
C PRO A 391 27.03 -21.52 -22.61
N LEU A 392 25.72 -21.74 -22.53
CA LEU A 392 24.99 -21.69 -21.27
C LEU A 392 24.75 -23.11 -20.75
N ASP A 393 25.01 -23.35 -19.47
CA ASP A 393 24.75 -24.62 -18.80
C ASP A 393 23.25 -24.87 -18.60
N SER A 394 22.44 -23.81 -18.59
CA SER A 394 20.98 -23.85 -18.51
C SER A 394 20.24 -23.91 -19.86
N LEU A 395 20.95 -24.17 -20.98
CA LEU A 395 20.36 -24.21 -22.32
C LEU A 395 20.80 -25.43 -23.14
N ASP A 396 19.86 -26.13 -23.75
CA ASP A 396 20.09 -27.14 -24.79
C ASP A 396 18.96 -27.12 -25.83
N SER A 397 19.05 -28.00 -26.85
CA SER A 397 18.11 -28.07 -27.97
C SER A 397 16.70 -28.55 -27.60
N SER A 398 16.52 -29.07 -26.39
CA SER A 398 15.25 -29.56 -25.83
C SER A 398 14.65 -28.63 -24.75
N SER A 399 15.41 -27.64 -24.31
CA SER A 399 14.99 -26.66 -23.31
C SER A 399 13.71 -25.95 -23.78
N PRO A 400 12.65 -25.89 -22.94
CA PRO A 400 11.47 -25.10 -23.28
C PRO A 400 11.82 -23.62 -23.26
N SER A 401 11.09 -22.82 -24.04
CA SER A 401 11.35 -21.37 -24.08
C SER A 401 11.19 -20.73 -22.70
N PRO A 402 12.11 -19.84 -22.30
CA PRO A 402 12.04 -19.13 -21.01
C PRO A 402 10.74 -18.32 -20.85
N PHE A 403 10.10 -17.89 -21.94
CA PHE A 403 8.85 -17.14 -21.88
C PHE A 403 7.61 -18.01 -21.55
N PHE A 404 7.76 -19.34 -21.58
CA PHE A 404 6.73 -20.30 -21.12
C PHE A 404 7.13 -21.05 -19.84
N ALA A 405 8.42 -21.25 -19.60
CA ALA A 405 8.95 -21.97 -18.43
C ALA A 405 9.68 -21.01 -17.46
N PRO A 406 9.05 -20.59 -16.35
CA PRO A 406 9.56 -19.50 -15.51
C PRO A 406 10.83 -19.87 -14.74
N GLU A 407 11.03 -21.15 -14.41
CA GLU A 407 12.27 -21.69 -13.84
C GLU A 407 13.43 -21.61 -14.85
N VAL A 408 13.14 -21.82 -16.15
CA VAL A 408 14.14 -21.71 -17.22
C VAL A 408 14.52 -20.25 -17.45
N LEU A 409 13.55 -19.32 -17.44
CA LEU A 409 13.83 -17.88 -17.44
C LEU A 409 14.74 -17.49 -16.27
N SER A 410 14.41 -17.93 -15.05
CA SER A 410 15.21 -17.61 -13.87
C SER A 410 16.62 -18.20 -13.92
N SER A 411 16.77 -19.43 -14.43
CA SER A 411 18.09 -20.06 -14.57
C SER A 411 18.93 -19.34 -15.64
N GLN A 412 18.39 -19.18 -16.85
CA GLN A 412 19.09 -18.58 -17.98
C GLN A 412 19.39 -17.10 -17.75
N TRP A 413 18.45 -16.31 -17.23
CA TRP A 413 18.69 -14.91 -16.91
C TRP A 413 19.77 -14.74 -15.84
N THR A 414 19.77 -15.56 -14.79
CA THR A 414 20.79 -15.49 -13.72
C THR A 414 22.17 -15.85 -14.26
N GLU A 415 22.26 -16.87 -15.10
CA GLU A 415 23.51 -17.26 -15.76
C GLU A 415 24.04 -16.14 -16.67
N LEU A 416 23.18 -15.59 -17.54
CA LEU A 416 23.49 -14.47 -18.44
C LEU A 416 23.89 -13.19 -17.70
N GLU A 417 23.21 -12.86 -16.61
CA GLU A 417 23.55 -11.72 -15.74
C GLU A 417 24.94 -11.87 -15.13
N CYS A 418 25.27 -13.04 -14.59
CA CYS A 418 26.57 -13.34 -14.01
C CYS A 418 27.67 -13.26 -15.07
N LEU A 419 27.48 -13.98 -16.17
CA LEU A 419 28.39 -14.08 -17.31
C LEU A 419 28.71 -12.71 -17.92
N PHE A 420 27.71 -11.93 -18.31
CA PHE A 420 27.92 -10.62 -18.93
C PHE A 420 28.31 -9.51 -17.93
N SER A 421 28.37 -9.82 -16.63
CA SER A 421 28.99 -8.94 -15.63
C SER A 421 30.49 -9.15 -15.48
N GLN A 422 31.06 -10.26 -15.98
CA GLN A 422 32.49 -10.55 -15.90
C GLN A 422 33.33 -9.52 -16.67
N SER A 423 34.32 -8.92 -16.00
CA SER A 423 35.15 -7.84 -16.56
C SER A 423 35.91 -8.26 -17.82
N PHE A 424 36.41 -9.49 -17.85
CA PHE A 424 37.12 -10.07 -19.01
C PHE A 424 36.21 -10.21 -20.23
N LEU A 425 35.01 -10.75 -20.08
CA LEU A 425 34.08 -10.88 -21.21
C LEU A 425 33.62 -9.49 -21.67
N ARG A 426 33.30 -8.58 -20.75
CA ARG A 426 32.90 -7.20 -21.08
C ARG A 426 33.96 -6.44 -21.88
N SER A 427 35.25 -6.65 -21.63
CA SER A 427 36.31 -5.99 -22.40
C SER A 427 36.47 -6.56 -23.81
N GLN A 428 36.19 -7.86 -24.02
CA GLN A 428 36.19 -8.48 -25.35
C GLN A 428 35.00 -8.04 -26.23
N LEU A 429 33.84 -7.84 -25.60
CA LEU A 429 32.60 -7.40 -26.27
C LEU A 429 32.55 -5.88 -26.52
N ALA A 430 33.39 -5.09 -25.84
CA ALA A 430 33.35 -3.63 -25.90
C ALA A 430 33.58 -3.08 -27.32
N GLY A 431 32.75 -2.11 -27.73
CA GLY A 431 32.87 -1.41 -29.02
C GLY A 431 32.41 -2.23 -30.24
N ARG A 432 31.86 -3.43 -30.05
CA ARG A 432 31.34 -4.28 -31.13
C ARG A 432 29.81 -4.26 -31.18
N LYS A 433 29.25 -4.45 -32.38
CA LYS A 433 27.85 -4.88 -32.54
C LYS A 433 27.77 -6.37 -32.21
N LEU A 434 26.80 -6.76 -31.41
CA LEU A 434 26.64 -8.13 -30.92
C LEU A 434 25.38 -8.75 -31.52
N LEU A 435 25.49 -9.97 -32.05
CA LEU A 435 24.33 -10.75 -32.52
C LEU A 435 24.19 -12.03 -31.70
N CYS A 436 23.29 -12.03 -30.72
CA CYS A 436 22.96 -13.18 -29.90
C CYS A 436 22.23 -14.26 -30.73
N PHE A 437 22.68 -15.50 -30.59
CA PHE A 437 22.19 -16.63 -31.38
C PHE A 437 21.99 -17.86 -30.49
N CYS A 438 20.83 -18.51 -30.61
CA CYS A 438 20.52 -19.76 -29.90
C CYS A 438 19.61 -20.66 -30.76
N TYR A 439 19.06 -21.75 -30.20
CA TYR A 439 18.28 -22.75 -30.94
C TYR A 439 17.02 -22.19 -31.60
N ASP A 440 16.13 -21.56 -30.82
CA ASP A 440 14.82 -21.04 -31.23
C ASP A 440 14.70 -19.51 -31.10
N GLY A 441 15.75 -18.83 -30.62
CA GLY A 441 15.86 -17.38 -30.50
C GLY A 441 15.51 -16.84 -29.10
N ASP A 442 14.75 -17.56 -28.28
CA ASP A 442 14.18 -16.97 -27.06
C ASP A 442 15.23 -16.71 -25.98
N THR A 443 16.16 -17.62 -25.72
CA THR A 443 17.29 -17.34 -24.81
C THR A 443 18.24 -16.27 -25.35
N ALA A 444 18.40 -16.18 -26.68
CA ALA A 444 19.15 -15.09 -27.31
C ALA A 444 18.46 -13.73 -27.14
N ARG A 445 17.13 -13.71 -27.07
CA ARG A 445 16.33 -12.53 -26.74
C ARG A 445 16.58 -12.07 -25.30
N VAL A 446 16.58 -13.00 -24.33
CA VAL A 446 16.95 -12.73 -22.92
C VAL A 446 18.38 -12.18 -22.84
N ALA A 447 19.33 -12.83 -23.52
CA ALA A 447 20.72 -12.39 -23.58
C ALA A 447 20.87 -10.97 -24.16
N THR A 448 20.09 -10.64 -25.19
CA THR A 448 20.05 -9.31 -25.80
C THR A 448 19.55 -8.26 -24.82
N SER A 449 18.47 -8.54 -24.08
CA SER A 449 17.92 -7.68 -23.03
C SER A 449 18.96 -7.37 -21.94
N VAL A 450 19.66 -8.41 -21.46
CA VAL A 450 20.77 -8.29 -20.48
C VAL A 450 21.93 -7.45 -21.03
N LEU A 451 22.40 -7.70 -22.25
CA LEU A 451 23.50 -6.96 -22.86
C LEU A 451 23.15 -5.48 -23.09
N ARG A 452 21.92 -5.20 -23.55
CA ARG A 452 21.41 -3.83 -23.72
C ARG A 452 21.33 -3.10 -22.37
N ALA A 453 20.88 -3.76 -21.31
CA ALA A 453 20.89 -3.20 -19.95
C ALA A 453 22.30 -2.90 -19.41
N LYS A 454 23.32 -3.65 -19.85
CA LYS A 454 24.75 -3.41 -19.54
C LYS A 454 25.45 -2.45 -20.51
N GLY A 455 24.71 -1.85 -21.45
CA GLY A 455 25.17 -0.77 -22.34
C GLY A 455 25.74 -1.22 -23.70
N PHE A 456 25.58 -2.48 -24.09
CA PHE A 456 26.09 -2.98 -25.39
C PHE A 456 25.06 -2.80 -26.52
N GLU A 457 25.55 -2.64 -27.75
CA GLU A 457 24.72 -2.70 -28.96
C GLU A 457 24.49 -4.18 -29.35
N ALA A 458 23.44 -4.79 -28.81
CA ALA A 458 23.09 -6.18 -29.05
C ALA A 458 21.75 -6.36 -29.78
N SER A 459 21.69 -7.35 -30.67
CA SER A 459 20.48 -7.84 -31.32
C SER A 459 20.43 -9.37 -31.23
N SER A 460 19.30 -10.00 -31.52
CA SER A 460 19.14 -11.45 -31.61
C SER A 460 18.50 -11.86 -32.93
N VAL A 461 18.64 -13.14 -33.31
CA VAL A 461 17.95 -13.71 -34.48
C VAL A 461 16.58 -14.25 -34.07
N LYS A 462 15.51 -13.68 -34.66
CA LYS A 462 14.14 -14.13 -34.41
C LYS A 462 13.93 -15.57 -34.90
N GLY A 463 13.47 -16.46 -34.04
CA GLY A 463 13.36 -17.90 -34.34
C GLY A 463 14.70 -18.66 -34.31
N GLY A 464 15.80 -17.97 -33.96
CA GLY A 464 17.12 -18.56 -33.74
C GLY A 464 17.67 -19.35 -34.93
N PHE A 465 18.44 -20.39 -34.61
CA PHE A 465 19.02 -21.33 -35.57
C PHE A 465 17.96 -22.02 -36.43
N ARG A 466 16.83 -22.44 -35.86
CA ARG A 466 15.75 -23.13 -36.60
C ARG A 466 15.24 -22.26 -37.75
N ALA A 467 14.80 -21.03 -37.45
CA ALA A 467 14.27 -20.12 -38.46
C ALA A 467 15.35 -19.60 -39.43
N LEU A 468 16.62 -19.51 -39.01
CA LEU A 468 17.72 -19.16 -39.90
C LEU A 468 17.98 -20.23 -40.98
N ILE A 469 17.97 -21.51 -40.62
CA ILE A 469 18.15 -22.61 -41.58
C ILE A 469 16.95 -22.74 -42.51
N GLU A 470 15.73 -22.52 -42.03
CA GLU A 470 14.51 -22.47 -42.85
C GLU A 470 14.54 -21.30 -43.86
N ALA A 471 14.98 -20.11 -43.42
CA ALA A 471 15.11 -18.93 -44.28
C ALA A 471 16.25 -19.05 -45.32
N HIS A 472 17.33 -19.77 -45.00
CA HIS A 472 18.50 -19.95 -45.86
C HIS A 472 18.89 -21.43 -46.02
N PRO A 473 18.15 -22.23 -46.82
CA PRO A 473 18.40 -23.67 -46.96
C PRO A 473 19.81 -24.04 -47.45
N SER A 474 20.51 -23.12 -48.14
CA SER A 474 21.90 -23.28 -48.56
C SER A 474 22.88 -23.48 -47.41
N LEU A 475 22.56 -22.99 -46.21
CA LEU A 475 23.38 -23.19 -45.00
C LEU A 475 23.36 -24.65 -44.50
N SER A 476 22.31 -25.41 -44.81
CA SER A 476 22.15 -26.80 -44.34
C SER A 476 23.18 -27.78 -44.92
N GLY A 477 23.86 -27.42 -46.02
CA GLY A 477 24.87 -28.23 -46.69
C GLY A 477 26.31 -28.00 -46.25
N LEU A 478 26.60 -26.98 -45.44
CA LEU A 478 27.96 -26.61 -45.01
C LEU A 478 28.45 -27.49 -43.85
N LYS A 479 28.75 -28.77 -44.12
CA LYS A 479 29.27 -29.71 -43.10
C LYS A 479 30.79 -29.71 -42.91
N GLU A 480 31.57 -29.23 -43.89
CA GLU A 480 33.03 -29.44 -43.92
C GLU A 480 33.79 -28.20 -44.43
N ALA A 481 33.95 -27.17 -43.59
CA ALA A 481 34.78 -25.99 -43.91
C ALA A 481 35.48 -25.34 -42.70
N ALA A 482 35.46 -25.98 -41.52
CA ALA A 482 35.89 -25.37 -40.25
C ALA A 482 37.35 -25.65 -39.83
N GLU A 483 38.17 -26.32 -40.66
CA GLU A 483 39.61 -26.53 -40.38
C GLU A 483 40.53 -25.52 -41.08
N GLY A 484 39.98 -24.59 -41.88
CA GLY A 484 40.77 -23.78 -42.83
C GLY A 484 41.06 -22.32 -42.46
N ASN A 485 40.35 -21.68 -41.52
CA ASN A 485 40.50 -20.24 -41.24
C ASN A 485 40.47 -19.89 -39.74
N ASN A 486 41.65 -19.60 -39.20
CA ASN A 486 41.87 -19.25 -37.79
C ASN A 486 41.37 -17.83 -37.44
N HIS A 487 40.09 -17.68 -37.05
CA HIS A 487 39.63 -16.54 -36.23
C HIS A 487 38.49 -16.85 -35.23
N SER A 488 38.04 -18.10 -35.12
CA SER A 488 37.09 -18.51 -34.08
C SER A 488 37.80 -18.70 -32.73
N VAL A 489 37.35 -17.99 -31.70
CA VAL A 489 37.88 -18.13 -30.33
C VAL A 489 36.89 -18.95 -29.50
N VAL A 490 37.37 -20.07 -28.94
CA VAL A 490 36.63 -20.84 -27.94
C VAL A 490 37.14 -20.43 -26.56
N LEU A 491 36.29 -19.79 -25.75
CA LEU A 491 36.60 -19.50 -24.35
C LEU A 491 36.34 -20.74 -23.50
N ASN A 492 37.38 -21.53 -23.25
CA ASN A 492 37.30 -22.61 -22.28
C ASN A 492 37.18 -22.04 -20.86
N ASN A 493 36.01 -22.23 -20.23
CA ASN A 493 35.81 -22.01 -18.79
C ASN A 493 36.56 -23.09 -17.99
N THR A 494 37.88 -22.97 -17.93
CA THR A 494 38.76 -23.85 -17.14
C THR A 494 39.68 -23.06 -16.20
N GLU A 495 39.11 -22.15 -15.41
CA GLU A 495 39.69 -21.88 -14.10
C GLU A 495 39.25 -22.98 -13.13
N LYS A 496 40.22 -23.73 -12.61
CA LYS A 496 39.97 -24.76 -11.60
C LYS A 496 39.40 -24.12 -10.34
N ARG A 497 38.30 -24.68 -9.82
CA ARG A 497 37.98 -24.57 -8.39
C ARG A 497 39.18 -25.02 -7.56
N ALA A 498 39.89 -24.07 -6.95
CA ALA A 498 40.81 -24.31 -5.86
C ALA A 498 40.23 -23.64 -4.60
N GLY A 499 39.92 -24.43 -3.59
CA GLY A 499 39.45 -23.93 -2.30
C GLY A 499 37.93 -23.85 -2.13
N SER A 500 37.27 -25.00 -1.94
CA SER A 500 36.10 -25.02 -1.05
C SER A 500 36.61 -25.02 0.39
N PRO A 501 36.17 -24.11 1.27
CA PRO A 501 36.32 -24.34 2.71
C PRO A 501 35.39 -25.49 3.09
N VAL A 502 35.96 -26.57 3.63
CA VAL A 502 35.18 -27.68 4.19
C VAL A 502 34.52 -27.19 5.48
N VAL A 503 33.24 -26.80 5.39
CA VAL A 503 32.38 -26.70 6.57
C VAL A 503 32.01 -28.11 6.97
N ALA A 504 32.59 -28.59 8.07
CA ALA A 504 32.30 -29.91 8.60
C ALA A 504 30.88 -29.97 9.18
N THR A 505 29.93 -30.50 8.40
CA THR A 505 28.63 -30.94 8.91
C THR A 505 28.77 -32.33 9.51
N THR A 506 28.96 -32.39 10.83
CA THR A 506 29.04 -33.65 11.59
C THR A 506 27.66 -34.27 11.79
N GLU A 507 27.11 -34.90 10.75
CA GLU A 507 26.05 -35.89 10.96
C GLU A 507 26.64 -37.17 11.55
N LYS A 508 26.49 -37.34 12.87
CA LYS A 508 26.67 -38.67 13.50
C LYS A 508 25.35 -39.42 13.42
N ARG A 509 25.39 -40.59 12.77
CA ARG A 509 24.35 -41.62 12.83
C ARG A 509 23.91 -41.88 14.28
N ALA A 510 22.61 -41.99 14.48
CA ALA A 510 22.07 -42.75 15.59
C ALA A 510 22.19 -44.25 15.28
N ASP A 511 22.61 -45.06 16.26
CA ASP A 511 22.26 -46.48 16.35
C ASP A 511 22.51 -47.05 17.75
N SER A 512 21.40 -47.34 18.46
CA SER A 512 21.19 -48.45 19.41
C SER A 512 21.89 -48.53 20.80
N LEU A 513 21.15 -49.16 21.73
CA LEU A 513 21.47 -49.65 23.10
C LEU A 513 21.47 -48.56 24.21
N MET A 514 20.53 -48.56 25.18
CA MET A 514 20.37 -49.46 26.36
C MET A 514 21.62 -49.46 27.28
N ASP A 515 21.55 -49.28 28.62
CA ASP A 515 20.43 -49.48 29.54
C ASP A 515 20.58 -48.73 30.90
N GLU A 516 19.52 -48.79 31.73
CA GLU A 516 19.45 -48.78 33.22
C GLU A 516 20.02 -47.64 34.13
N SER A 517 19.15 -47.24 35.08
CA SER A 517 19.45 -46.87 36.50
C SER A 517 20.18 -45.54 36.80
N SER A 518 20.02 -44.86 37.96
CA SER A 518 18.99 -44.87 39.01
C SER A 518 19.19 -43.72 40.03
N ASP A 519 18.12 -43.29 40.68
CA ASP A 519 18.01 -42.78 42.07
C ASP A 519 18.77 -41.50 42.58
N ARG A 520 17.97 -40.64 43.25
CA ARG A 520 18.21 -39.81 44.47
C ARG A 520 19.27 -38.68 44.42
N ALA A 521 19.03 -37.41 44.80
CA ALA A 521 18.22 -36.73 45.84
C ALA A 521 19.03 -36.32 47.10
N LEU A 522 18.67 -35.14 47.68
CA LEU A 522 19.12 -34.55 48.96
C LEU A 522 20.57 -33.94 48.91
N THR A 523 20.95 -32.85 49.61
CA THR A 523 20.26 -31.94 50.57
C THR A 523 21.03 -30.61 50.77
N ASP A 524 20.29 -29.58 51.20
CA ASP A 524 20.57 -28.47 52.15
C ASP A 524 22.00 -27.97 52.45
N SER A 525 22.15 -26.63 52.44
CA SER A 525 22.28 -25.77 53.64
C SER A 525 22.46 -24.29 53.26
N ASP A 526 22.26 -23.27 54.09
CA ASP A 526 21.25 -22.85 55.10
C ASP A 526 21.68 -21.42 55.56
N ASP A 527 21.00 -20.83 56.56
CA ASP A 527 21.24 -19.51 57.21
C ASP A 527 20.92 -18.25 56.34
N SER A 528 19.91 -17.41 56.61
CA SER A 528 19.46 -16.69 57.84
C SER A 528 20.36 -15.48 58.20
N ASP A 529 19.88 -14.32 58.69
CA ASP A 529 18.86 -14.05 59.71
C ASP A 529 17.96 -12.80 59.47
N GLU A 530 16.89 -12.72 60.26
CA GLU A 530 15.91 -11.63 60.37
C GLU A 530 16.41 -10.38 61.15
N LYS A 531 15.76 -9.21 60.98
CA LYS A 531 14.90 -8.58 62.03
C LYS A 531 14.23 -7.24 61.67
N THR A 532 12.95 -7.13 62.09
CA THR A 532 12.20 -6.00 62.73
C THR A 532 12.96 -4.65 62.93
N GLU A 533 12.41 -3.43 62.86
CA GLU A 533 11.05 -2.82 62.81
C GLU A 533 11.23 -1.30 62.47
N GLY A 534 10.24 -0.38 62.37
CA GLY A 534 8.77 -0.38 62.52
C GLY A 534 8.21 1.08 62.56
N PHE A 535 6.91 1.28 62.28
CA PHE A 535 6.04 2.50 62.46
C PHE A 535 6.56 3.94 62.29
N LEU A 536 5.82 4.76 61.51
CA LEU A 536 5.16 5.99 62.00
C LEU A 536 4.16 6.58 60.99
N GLU A 537 2.97 6.97 61.49
CA GLU A 537 1.97 7.78 60.78
C GLU A 537 2.28 9.28 60.94
N SER A 538 1.80 10.11 60.00
CA SER A 538 1.16 11.39 60.36
C SER A 538 0.34 11.96 59.20
N ASP A 539 -0.92 12.29 59.49
CA ASP A 539 -1.82 13.07 58.63
C ASP A 539 -1.35 14.52 58.43
N LEU A 540 -1.96 15.24 57.48
CA LEU A 540 -2.71 16.48 57.77
C LEU A 540 -3.45 17.03 56.52
N GLU A 541 -4.77 17.15 56.69
CA GLU A 541 -5.78 18.05 56.06
C GLU A 541 -5.65 18.49 54.57
#